data_AF-A0A3N5R054-F1
#
_entry.id   AF-A0A3N5R054-F1
#
_cell.length_a   1.000
_cell.length_b   1.000
_cell.length_c   1.000
_cell.angle_alpha   90.00
_cell.angle_beta   90.00
_cell.angle_gamma   90.00
#
_symmetry.space_group_name_H-M   'P 1'
#
loop_
_entity.id
_entity.type
_entity.pdbx_description
1 polymer ?
#
loop_
_entity_poly.entity_id
_entity_poly.type
_entity_poly.pdbx_seq_one_letter_code
_entity_poly.pdbx_strand_id
1 'polypeptide(L)'
;MTDPPSVPAARPEGSVPGATPEFQRGINLFDATMMVIGSMIGSGIFVVSADMTRLLGSPGWLLAAWLLTGLLTVAGAVVYGELAGMFPHTGGQYAFLREAYSPLWGFLYGWTLFLVIQTG
;
A
#
# COMPACT_ATOMS: atom_id res chain seq x y z
N MET A 1 43.17 -18.30 57.66
CA MET A 1 42.69 -17.06 57.02
C MET A 1 42.90 -17.24 55.52
N THR A 2 41.99 -17.94 54.84
CA THR A 2 42.08 -18.25 53.41
C THR A 2 41.22 -17.25 52.66
N ASP A 3 41.82 -16.47 51.77
CA ASP A 3 41.09 -15.56 50.88
C ASP A 3 40.04 -16.33 50.04
N PRO A 4 38.86 -15.75 49.78
CA PRO A 4 37.93 -16.31 48.82
C PRO A 4 38.45 -16.15 47.39
N PRO A 5 38.08 -17.05 46.45
CA PRO A 5 38.50 -16.95 45.06
C PRO A 5 37.93 -15.66 44.42
N SER A 6 38.79 -14.92 43.73
CA SER A 6 38.43 -13.72 42.98
C SER A 6 37.46 -14.10 41.85
N VAL A 7 36.20 -13.67 41.99
CA VAL A 7 35.19 -13.78 40.94
C VAL A 7 35.69 -12.98 39.72
N PRO A 8 35.84 -13.59 38.53
CA PRO A 8 36.19 -12.85 37.33
C PRO A 8 35.09 -11.80 37.07
N ALA A 9 35.48 -10.54 36.92
CA ALA A 9 34.56 -9.47 36.54
C ALA A 9 33.82 -9.88 35.25
N ALA A 10 32.48 -9.90 35.31
CA ALA A 10 31.65 -10.18 34.15
C ALA A 10 32.07 -9.23 33.01
N ARG A 11 32.43 -9.79 31.85
CA ARG A 11 32.65 -8.99 30.65
C ARG A 11 31.39 -8.19 30.38
N PRO A 12 31.49 -6.89 30.04
CA PRO A 12 30.36 -6.21 29.44
C PRO A 12 30.03 -6.97 28.15
N GLU A 13 28.88 -7.62 28.11
CA GLU A 13 28.34 -8.21 26.90
C GLU A 13 28.30 -7.09 25.86
N GLY A 14 29.06 -7.29 24.78
CA GLY A 14 29.15 -6.30 23.72
C GLY A 14 27.75 -6.02 23.19
N SER A 15 27.29 -4.78 23.36
CA SER A 15 26.23 -4.20 22.54
C SER A 15 26.61 -4.44 21.09
N VAL A 16 25.96 -5.38 20.40
CA VAL A 16 26.24 -5.72 19.00
C VAL A 16 25.89 -4.50 18.15
N PRO A 17 26.88 -3.72 17.66
CA PRO A 17 26.61 -2.58 16.80
C PRO A 17 26.46 -3.13 15.38
N GLY A 18 25.22 -3.29 14.92
CA GLY A 18 24.99 -3.78 13.55
C GLY A 18 23.65 -4.43 13.24
N ALA A 19 22.74 -4.59 14.20
CA ALA A 19 21.39 -5.04 13.88
C ALA A 19 20.61 -3.90 13.20
N THR A 20 20.85 -3.72 11.90
CA THR A 20 19.88 -3.05 11.05
C THR A 20 18.58 -3.86 11.15
N PRO A 21 17.44 -3.23 11.48
CA PRO A 21 16.17 -3.96 11.52
C PRO A 21 15.93 -4.59 10.16
N GLU A 22 16.10 -5.91 10.06
CA GLU A 22 15.87 -6.64 8.83
C GLU A 22 14.35 -6.71 8.61
N PHE A 23 13.89 -6.29 7.43
CA PHE A 23 12.47 -6.36 7.07
C PHE A 23 12.03 -7.82 7.06
N GLN A 24 11.30 -8.24 8.10
CA GLN A 24 10.68 -9.56 8.13
C GLN A 24 9.57 -9.62 7.07
N ARG A 25 9.81 -10.41 6.02
CA ARG A 25 8.83 -10.72 4.97
C ARG A 25 7.78 -11.69 5.53
N GLY A 26 6.83 -11.17 6.29
CA GLY A 26 5.77 -11.95 6.95
C GLY A 26 4.36 -11.81 6.35
N ILE A 27 4.19 -10.96 5.32
CA ILE A 27 2.87 -10.74 4.71
C ILE A 27 2.55 -11.89 3.76
N ASN A 28 1.53 -12.68 4.07
CA ASN A 28 1.01 -13.72 3.20
C ASN A 28 -0.06 -13.16 2.24
N LEU A 29 -0.46 -13.96 1.25
CA LEU A 29 -1.48 -13.57 0.27
C LEU A 29 -2.79 -13.14 0.92
N PHE A 30 -3.23 -13.85 1.96
CA PHE A 30 -4.44 -13.53 2.69
C PHE A 30 -4.33 -12.18 3.39
N ASP A 31 -3.22 -11.93 4.11
CA ASP A 31 -2.97 -10.68 4.82
C ASP A 31 -2.92 -9.48 3.86
N ALA A 32 -2.22 -9.65 2.73
CA ALA A 32 -2.18 -8.64 1.66
C ALA A 32 -3.57 -8.38 1.07
N THR A 33 -4.35 -9.43 0.81
CA THR A 33 -5.70 -9.30 0.25
C THR A 33 -6.63 -8.58 1.22
N MET A 34 -6.61 -8.95 2.50
CA MET A 34 -7.42 -8.29 3.53
C MET A 34 -7.04 -6.83 3.70
N MET A 35 -5.74 -6.50 3.63
CA MET A 35 -5.27 -5.11 3.67
C MET A 35 -5.82 -4.29 2.49
N VAL A 36 -5.82 -4.85 1.28
CA VAL A 36 -6.38 -4.19 0.09
C VAL A 36 -7.90 -4.03 0.20
N ILE A 37 -8.62 -5.05 0.67
CA ILE A 37 -10.07 -4.96 0.89
C ILE A 37 -10.39 -3.85 1.90
N GLY A 38 -9.66 -3.81 3.01
CA GLY A 38 -9.83 -2.80 4.06
C GLY A 38 -9.51 -1.37 3.59
N SER A 39 -8.57 -1.19 2.65
CA SER A 39 -8.26 0.13 2.10
C SER A 39 -9.23 0.58 1.01
N MET A 40 -9.87 -0.34 0.29
CA MET A 40 -10.84 -0.01 -0.76
C MET A 40 -12.24 0.30 -0.24
N ILE A 41 -12.69 -0.40 0.82
CA ILE A 41 -14.03 -0.20 1.37
C ILE A 41 -14.03 1.04 2.28
N GLY A 42 -14.60 2.14 1.79
CA GLY A 42 -14.77 3.39 2.54
C GLY A 42 -16.19 3.95 2.48
N SER A 43 -16.37 5.20 2.89
CA SER A 43 -17.66 5.91 2.86
C SER A 43 -18.20 6.16 1.44
N GLY A 44 -17.36 6.00 0.42
CA GLY A 44 -17.70 6.22 -0.99
C GLY A 44 -18.91 5.40 -1.46
N ILE A 45 -19.14 4.19 -0.91
CA ILE A 45 -20.31 3.37 -1.25
C ILE A 45 -21.63 4.09 -0.96
N PHE A 46 -21.69 4.90 0.10
CA PHE A 46 -22.89 5.64 0.48
C PHE A 46 -23.03 6.93 -0.32
N VAL A 47 -21.94 7.68 -0.48
CA VAL A 47 -21.93 8.98 -1.16
C VAL A 47 -22.19 8.79 -2.67
N VAL A 48 -21.39 7.96 -3.33
CA VAL A 48 -21.47 7.75 -4.77
C VAL A 48 -22.80 7.09 -5.16
N SER A 49 -23.28 6.12 -4.39
CA SER A 49 -24.58 5.49 -4.68
C SER A 49 -25.74 6.45 -4.50
N ALA A 50 -25.68 7.35 -3.51
CA ALA A 50 -26.71 8.38 -3.33
C ALA A 50 -26.75 9.34 -4.53
N ASP A 51 -25.59 9.79 -5.02
CA ASP A 51 -25.50 10.64 -6.20
C ASP A 51 -25.97 9.92 -7.47
N MET A 52 -25.52 8.68 -7.68
CA MET A 52 -25.94 7.86 -8.82
C MET A 52 -27.44 7.61 -8.83
N THR A 53 -28.06 7.36 -7.67
CA THR A 53 -29.52 7.15 -7.57
C THR A 53 -30.29 8.38 -8.00
N ARG A 54 -29.80 9.58 -7.66
CA ARG A 54 -30.41 10.86 -8.08
C ARG A 54 -30.28 11.12 -9.57
N LEU A 55 -29.16 10.72 -10.18
CA LEU A 55 -28.90 10.92 -11.61
C LEU A 55 -29.61 9.90 -12.51
N LEU A 56 -29.63 8.62 -12.10
CA LEU A 56 -30.14 7.52 -12.91
C LEU A 56 -31.64 7.28 -12.71
N GLY A 57 -32.19 7.65 -11.55
CA GLY A 57 -33.63 7.56 -11.24
C GLY A 57 -34.22 6.14 -11.19
N SER A 58 -33.45 5.10 -11.51
CA SER A 58 -33.88 3.70 -11.57
C SER A 58 -32.87 2.76 -10.89
N PRO A 59 -33.33 1.86 -10.00
CA PRO A 59 -32.46 0.87 -9.35
C PRO A 59 -31.75 -0.07 -10.32
N GLY A 60 -32.38 -0.41 -11.46
CA GLY A 60 -31.78 -1.30 -12.46
C GLY A 60 -30.54 -0.69 -13.12
N TRP A 61 -30.61 0.61 -13.45
CA TRP A 61 -29.49 1.33 -14.03
C TRP A 61 -28.34 1.55 -13.03
N LEU A 62 -28.67 1.74 -11.75
CA LEU A 62 -27.67 1.80 -10.68
C LEU A 62 -26.85 0.50 -10.60
N LEU A 63 -27.51 -0.66 -10.58
CA LEU A 63 -26.83 -1.96 -10.54
C LEU A 63 -26.00 -2.21 -11.81
N ALA A 64 -26.52 -1.84 -12.98
CA ALA A 64 -25.78 -1.95 -14.24
C ALA A 64 -24.51 -1.07 -14.25
N ALA A 65 -24.60 0.16 -13.75
CA ALA A 65 -23.44 1.06 -13.63
C ALA A 65 -22.39 0.50 -12.65
N TRP A 66 -22.83 -0.07 -11.53
CA TRP A 66 -21.96 -0.75 -10.56
C TRP A 66 -21.24 -1.95 -11.18
N LEU A 67 -21.96 -2.80 -11.91
CA LEU A 67 -21.37 -3.95 -12.58
C LEU A 67 -20.34 -3.52 -13.65
N LEU A 68 -20.67 -2.52 -14.46
CA LEU A 68 -19.77 -2.01 -15.49
C LEU A 68 -18.49 -1.44 -14.87
N THR A 69 -18.63 -0.63 -13.82
CA THR A 69 -17.49 -0.01 -13.12
C THR A 69 -16.66 -1.07 -12.41
N GLY A 70 -17.29 -2.09 -11.81
CA GLY A 70 -16.61 -3.23 -11.20
C GLY A 70 -15.78 -4.01 -12.22
N LEU A 71 -16.34 -4.29 -13.39
CA LEU A 71 -15.60 -4.97 -14.47
C LEU A 71 -14.39 -4.15 -14.94
N LEU A 72 -14.57 -2.84 -15.13
CA LEU A 72 -13.48 -1.94 -15.52
C LEU A 72 -12.39 -1.88 -14.45
N THR A 73 -12.78 -1.90 -13.17
CA THR A 73 -11.86 -1.91 -12.02
C THR A 73 -11.05 -3.20 -11.98
N VAL A 74 -11.68 -4.36 -12.21
CA VAL A 74 -10.97 -5.65 -12.28
C VAL A 74 -9.96 -5.67 -13.43
N ALA A 75 -10.35 -5.18 -14.61
CA ALA A 75 -9.43 -5.07 -15.74
C ALA A 75 -8.20 -4.20 -15.40
N GLY A 76 -8.43 -3.05 -14.76
CA GLY A 76 -7.35 -2.21 -14.26
C GLY A 76 -6.47 -2.91 -13.22
N ALA A 77 -7.06 -3.63 -12.27
CA ALA A 77 -6.35 -4.35 -11.22
C ALA A 77 -5.40 -5.43 -11.79
N VAL A 78 -5.81 -6.14 -12.85
CA VAL A 78 -4.95 -7.12 -13.53
C VAL A 78 -3.75 -6.44 -14.18
N VAL A 79 -3.96 -5.34 -14.92
CA VAL A 79 -2.87 -4.56 -15.53
C VAL A 79 -1.89 -4.05 -14.48
N TYR A 80 -2.40 -3.52 -13.36
CA TYR A 80 -1.55 -3.08 -12.24
C TYR A 80 -0.82 -4.26 -11.57
N GLY A 81 -1.44 -5.44 -11.49
CA GLY A 81 -0.83 -6.66 -10.98
C GLY A 81 0.34 -7.13 -11.85
N GLU A 82 0.19 -7.13 -13.17
CA GLU A 82 1.28 -7.46 -14.11
C GLU A 82 2.43 -6.46 -14.00
N LEU A 83 2.10 -5.17 -13.90
CA LEU A 83 3.09 -4.09 -13.77
C LEU A 83 3.85 -4.16 -12.44
N ALA A 84 3.15 -4.48 -11.34
CA ALA A 84 3.77 -4.70 -10.03
C ALA A 84 4.68 -5.93 -10.00
N GLY A 85 4.35 -6.97 -10.77
CA GLY A 85 5.23 -8.12 -10.98
C GLY A 85 6.48 -7.77 -11.80
N MET A 86 6.35 -6.90 -12.80
CA MET A 86 7.45 -6.47 -13.68
C MET A 86 8.41 -5.49 -12.99
N PHE A 87 7.93 -4.64 -12.09
CA PHE A 87 8.74 -3.68 -11.34
C PHE A 87 8.63 -3.92 -9.82
N PRO A 88 9.37 -4.89 -9.25
CA PRO A 88 9.27 -5.28 -7.85
C PRO A 88 9.99 -4.31 -6.90
N HIS A 89 9.90 -3.01 -7.14
CA HIS A 89 10.52 -1.95 -6.35
C HIS A 89 9.47 -1.25 -5.49
N THR A 90 9.82 -0.95 -4.24
CA THR A 90 8.94 -0.23 -3.32
C THR A 90 8.71 1.20 -3.83
N GLY A 91 7.50 1.50 -4.29
CA GLY A 91 7.16 2.84 -4.81
C GLY A 91 5.85 2.94 -5.59
N GLY A 92 5.18 1.83 -5.89
CA GLY A 92 3.83 1.82 -6.48
C GLY A 92 3.75 2.57 -7.82
N GLN A 93 2.66 3.31 -8.05
CA GLN A 93 2.45 4.08 -9.27
C GLN A 93 3.58 5.08 -9.56
N TYR A 94 4.18 5.67 -8.53
CA TYR A 94 5.32 6.58 -8.69
C TYR A 94 6.55 5.87 -9.29
N ALA A 95 6.84 4.64 -8.86
CA ALA A 95 7.95 3.85 -9.42
C ALA A 95 7.70 3.52 -10.90
N PHE A 96 6.46 3.18 -11.27
CA PHE A 96 6.10 2.92 -12.66
C PHE A 96 6.25 4.16 -13.56
N LEU A 97 5.77 5.32 -13.09
CA LEU A 97 5.86 6.59 -13.82
C LEU A 97 7.31 7.10 -13.95
N ARG A 98 8.10 6.95 -12.88
CA ARG A 98 9.52 7.30 -12.88
C ARG A 98 10.31 6.47 -13.87
N GLU A 99 10.06 5.17 -13.94
CA GLU A 99 10.77 4.24 -14.81
C GLU A 99 10.33 4.35 -16.27
N ALA A 100 9.03 4.55 -16.53
CA ALA A 100 8.50 4.58 -17.90
C ALA A 100 8.68 5.93 -18.62
N TYR A 101 8.64 7.07 -17.90
CA TYR A 101 8.55 8.39 -18.54
C TYR A 101 9.66 9.38 -18.21
N SER A 102 10.21 9.38 -16.99
CA SER A 102 11.34 10.21 -16.48
C SER A 102 11.09 10.60 -15.01
N PRO A 103 12.14 10.84 -14.20
CA PRO A 103 12.03 11.33 -12.82
C PRO A 103 11.13 12.57 -12.62
N LEU A 104 11.03 13.44 -13.63
CA LEU A 104 10.22 14.66 -13.57
C LEU A 104 8.71 14.36 -13.53
N TRP A 105 8.25 13.34 -14.27
CA TRP A 105 6.84 12.92 -14.27
C TRP A 105 6.46 12.23 -12.96
N GLY A 106 7.38 11.45 -12.38
CA GLY A 106 7.22 10.92 -11.03
C GLY A 106 7.10 12.04 -9.99
N PHE A 107 7.95 13.07 -10.06
CA PHE A 107 7.89 14.22 -9.15
C PHE A 107 6.57 14.97 -9.25
N LEU A 108 6.10 15.29 -10.47
CA LEU A 108 4.81 15.95 -10.68
C LEU A 108 3.64 15.13 -10.14
N TYR A 109 3.63 13.81 -10.37
CA TYR A 109 2.60 12.92 -9.83
C TYR A 109 2.59 12.93 -8.30
N GLY A 110 3.76 12.83 -7.67
CA GLY A 110 3.91 12.93 -6.22
C GLY A 110 3.44 14.29 -5.67
N TRP A 111 3.75 15.38 -6.38
CA TRP A 111 3.35 16.73 -6.01
C TRP A 111 1.83 16.91 -6.09
N THR A 112 1.17 16.38 -7.13
CA THR A 112 -0.30 16.38 -7.26
C THR A 112 -0.96 15.49 -6.21
N LEU A 113 -0.41 14.32 -5.92
CA LEU A 113 -0.88 13.45 -4.85
C LEU A 113 -0.90 14.18 -3.50
N PHE A 114 0.17 14.90 -3.20
CA PHE A 114 0.29 15.65 -1.96
C PHE A 114 -0.60 16.92 -1.91
N LEU A 115 -0.63 17.72 -2.99
CA LEU A 115 -1.30 19.02 -3.01
C LEU A 115 -2.74 19.04 -3.52
N VAL A 116 -3.25 17.94 -4.09
CA VAL A 116 -4.61 17.92 -4.67
C VAL A 116 -5.42 16.75 -4.15
N ILE A 117 -4.81 15.55 -4.05
CA ILE A 117 -5.54 14.32 -3.72
C ILE A 117 -5.60 14.09 -2.21
N GLN A 118 -4.48 14.28 -1.49
CA GLN A 118 -4.38 14.06 -0.04
C GLN A 118 -4.17 15.36 0.74
N THR A 119 -4.91 16.42 0.43
CA THR A 119 -4.76 17.74 1.08
C THR A 119 -5.32 17.85 2.50
N GLY A 120 -5.55 16.74 3.20
CA GLY A 120 -6.11 16.74 4.55
C GLY A 120 -6.38 15.34 5.04
#